data_AF-A0A142WQ05-F1
#
_entry.id   AF-A0A142WQ05-F1
#
_cell.length_a   1.000
_cell.length_b   1.000
_cell.length_c   1.000
_cell.angle_alpha   90.00
_cell.angle_beta   90.00
_cell.angle_gamma   90.00
#
_symmetry.space_group_name_H-M   'P 1'
#
loop_
_entity.id
_entity.type
_entity.pdbx_description
1 polymer ?
#
loop_
_entity_poly.entity_id
_entity_poly.type
_entity_poly.pdbx_seq_one_letter_code
_entity_poly.pdbx_strand_id
1 'polypeptide(L)'
;MTPRFFPLAAAGLLILASGGAVQVHSAEPAAETAQIEQWVEQLGSRNLNERRDAIEKLADTDAKAVPSLKKGIEAGNPDSVRSGTLVLRMILRAGSEEGRKAAREALESLSESRLPQVSNAARSALNPADGAAPVPARRPLRVNVNIVNGARTMSVQETDRTVTITDTAGKDITVRIETIENGEPVAKEFKGDNAEDLKTKHPEASELYERYGQLNGQQFRIQALGFPGIAPPQFPGGIPQPPFPGRRGGFPGLPGRDFGDANERIESALKTIAEARDRLKEIAAQDRPAKEDLEKLSDDLKQAEKELFSAQESLKP
;
A
#
# COMPACT_ATOMS: atom_id res chain seq x y z
N MET A 1 35.59 -76.93 -49.03
CA MET A 1 34.76 -75.71 -49.17
C MET A 1 35.40 -74.62 -48.35
N THR A 2 36.08 -73.69 -49.00
CA THR A 2 36.83 -72.59 -48.38
C THR A 2 36.03 -71.29 -48.48
N PRO A 3 35.76 -70.56 -47.38
CA PRO A 3 35.24 -69.22 -47.48
C PRO A 3 36.40 -68.21 -47.55
N ARG A 4 36.24 -67.28 -48.50
CA ARG A 4 37.15 -66.17 -48.82
C ARG A 4 37.04 -65.08 -47.75
N PHE A 5 38.18 -64.66 -47.24
CA PHE A 5 38.35 -63.43 -46.47
C PHE A 5 38.24 -62.21 -47.39
N PHE A 6 37.36 -61.27 -47.04
CA PHE A 6 37.35 -59.90 -47.57
C PHE A 6 37.98 -58.96 -46.52
N PRO A 7 38.97 -58.13 -46.87
CA PRO A 7 39.46 -57.10 -45.98
C PRO A 7 38.52 -55.89 -46.05
N LEU A 8 37.82 -55.61 -44.94
CA LEU A 8 37.06 -54.38 -44.78
C LEU A 8 38.05 -53.26 -44.40
N ALA A 9 38.16 -52.29 -45.31
CA ALA A 9 39.00 -51.12 -45.16
C ALA A 9 38.58 -50.31 -43.93
N ALA A 10 39.54 -50.08 -43.03
CA ALA A 10 39.43 -49.17 -41.91
C ALA A 10 39.39 -47.72 -42.42
N ALA A 11 38.18 -47.15 -42.53
CA ALA A 11 38.00 -45.70 -42.64
C ALA A 11 38.15 -45.10 -41.24
N GLY A 12 39.36 -44.60 -40.95
CA GLY A 12 39.65 -43.82 -39.76
C GLY A 12 38.89 -42.51 -39.79
N LEU A 13 37.78 -42.45 -39.04
CA LEU A 13 37.11 -41.20 -38.70
C LEU A 13 37.92 -40.55 -37.56
N LEU A 14 38.83 -39.66 -37.93
CA LEU A 14 39.55 -38.80 -37.00
C LEU A 14 38.57 -37.78 -36.42
N ILE A 15 37.86 -38.14 -35.35
CA ILE A 15 37.14 -37.17 -34.52
C ILE A 15 38.20 -36.37 -33.76
N LEU A 16 38.49 -35.17 -34.24
CA LEU A 16 39.15 -34.12 -33.46
C LEU A 16 38.25 -33.81 -32.27
N ALA A 17 38.51 -34.49 -31.15
CA ALA A 17 38.07 -34.07 -29.84
C ALA A 17 38.84 -32.79 -29.49
N SER A 18 38.33 -31.64 -29.95
CA SER A 18 38.63 -30.34 -29.38
C SER A 18 38.13 -30.37 -27.93
N GLY A 19 39.00 -30.87 -27.04
CA GLY A 19 38.90 -30.72 -25.61
C GLY A 19 39.02 -29.25 -25.25
N GLY A 20 37.96 -28.48 -25.52
CA GLY A 20 37.73 -27.21 -24.86
C GLY A 20 37.61 -27.53 -23.39
N ALA A 21 38.67 -27.24 -22.63
CA ALA A 21 38.60 -27.20 -21.19
C ALA A 21 37.43 -26.29 -20.83
N VAL A 22 36.32 -26.90 -20.40
CA VAL A 22 35.23 -26.21 -19.73
C VAL A 22 35.87 -25.64 -18.48
N GLN A 23 36.33 -24.38 -18.56
CA GLN A 23 36.62 -23.57 -17.40
C GLN A 23 35.30 -23.45 -16.65
N VAL A 24 35.08 -24.38 -15.73
CA VAL A 24 34.04 -24.26 -14.70
C VAL A 24 34.42 -23.00 -13.94
N HIS A 25 33.67 -21.92 -14.17
CA HIS A 25 33.87 -20.62 -13.56
C HIS A 25 33.53 -20.72 -12.06
N SER A 26 34.41 -21.30 -11.25
CA SER A 26 34.24 -21.45 -9.80
C SER A 26 34.45 -20.16 -9.00
N ALA A 27 34.28 -18.98 -9.62
CA ALA A 27 34.49 -17.67 -9.01
C ALA A 27 33.20 -16.90 -8.67
N GLU A 28 32.03 -17.45 -8.98
CA GLU A 28 30.73 -16.77 -8.82
C GLU A 28 30.12 -16.67 -7.39
N PRO A 29 30.49 -17.48 -6.36
CA PRO A 29 29.77 -17.44 -5.08
C PRO A 29 30.07 -16.20 -4.22
N ALA A 30 31.22 -15.56 -4.42
CA ALA A 30 31.61 -14.38 -3.64
C ALA A 30 30.85 -13.11 -4.09
N ALA A 31 30.59 -12.97 -5.39
CA ALA A 31 29.87 -11.83 -5.95
C ALA A 31 28.40 -11.82 -5.53
N GLU A 32 27.75 -13.00 -5.53
CA GLU A 32 26.37 -13.18 -5.09
C GLU A 32 26.21 -12.80 -3.60
N THR A 33 27.16 -13.20 -2.76
CA THR A 33 27.12 -12.90 -1.32
C THR A 33 27.17 -11.39 -1.05
N ALA A 34 28.05 -10.66 -1.74
CA ALA A 34 28.16 -9.20 -1.59
C ALA A 34 26.88 -8.48 -2.03
N GLN A 35 26.22 -8.98 -3.06
CA GLN A 35 24.95 -8.42 -3.55
C GLN A 35 23.80 -8.63 -2.56
N ILE A 36 23.74 -9.81 -1.93
CA ILE A 36 22.76 -10.10 -0.87
C ILE A 36 22.98 -9.16 0.34
N GLU A 37 24.23 -8.96 0.76
CA GLU A 37 24.54 -8.04 1.86
C GLU A 37 24.09 -6.61 1.55
N GLN A 38 24.28 -6.15 0.30
CA GLN A 38 23.80 -4.85 -0.15
C GLN A 38 22.26 -4.74 -0.08
N TRP A 39 21.52 -5.77 -0.49
CA TRP A 39 20.06 -5.76 -0.36
C TRP A 39 19.61 -5.77 1.10
N VAL A 40 20.31 -6.48 1.99
CA VAL A 40 20.02 -6.47 3.43
C VAL A 40 20.22 -5.07 4.02
N GLU A 41 21.24 -4.33 3.58
CA GLU A 41 21.44 -2.93 3.96
C GLU A 41 20.29 -2.04 3.47
N GLN A 42 19.83 -2.25 2.23
CA GLN A 42 18.70 -1.52 1.63
C GLN A 42 17.37 -1.72 2.34
N LEU A 43 17.19 -2.81 3.10
CA LEU A 43 16.01 -2.98 3.96
C LEU A 43 15.86 -1.87 5.02
N GLY A 44 16.98 -1.23 5.40
CA GLY A 44 17.00 -0.06 6.29
C GLY A 44 16.90 1.29 5.57
N SER A 45 16.77 1.31 4.24
CA SER A 45 16.74 2.57 3.47
C SER A 45 15.51 3.41 3.82
N ARG A 46 15.66 4.74 3.77
CA ARG A 46 14.53 5.68 3.88
C ARG A 46 13.69 5.71 2.62
N ASN A 47 14.26 5.31 1.49
CA ASN A 47 13.56 5.22 0.21
C ASN A 47 12.66 3.97 0.21
N LEU A 48 11.35 4.18 0.02
CA LEU A 48 10.38 3.08 0.02
C LEU A 48 10.56 2.14 -1.18
N ASN A 49 11.01 2.66 -2.33
CA ASN A 49 11.20 1.86 -3.54
C ASN A 49 12.40 0.92 -3.38
N GLU A 50 13.55 1.43 -2.94
CA GLU A 50 14.75 0.61 -2.68
C GLU A 50 14.47 -0.52 -1.70
N ARG A 51 13.77 -0.23 -0.59
CA ARG A 51 13.40 -1.25 0.39
C ARG A 51 12.46 -2.30 -0.21
N ARG A 52 11.48 -1.89 -1.03
CA ARG A 52 10.56 -2.82 -1.68
C ARG A 52 11.30 -3.74 -2.65
N ASP A 53 12.17 -3.17 -3.50
CA ASP A 53 12.97 -3.92 -4.46
C ASP A 53 13.91 -4.90 -3.75
N ALA A 54 14.52 -4.49 -2.63
CA ALA A 54 15.36 -5.35 -1.81
C ALA A 54 14.58 -6.51 -1.17
N ILE A 55 13.36 -6.27 -0.67
CA ILE A 55 12.48 -7.31 -0.12
C ILE A 55 12.18 -8.39 -1.17
N GLU A 56 11.85 -7.97 -2.39
CA GLU A 56 11.54 -8.88 -3.50
C GLU A 56 12.76 -9.73 -3.87
N LYS A 57 13.91 -9.08 -4.13
CA LYS A 57 15.16 -9.78 -4.48
C LYS A 57 15.63 -10.76 -3.40
N LEU A 58 15.52 -10.38 -2.13
CA LEU A 58 15.90 -11.25 -1.01
C LEU A 58 14.95 -12.43 -0.85
N ALA A 59 13.66 -12.25 -1.11
CA ALA A 59 12.69 -13.35 -1.10
C ALA A 59 12.96 -14.34 -2.25
N ASP A 60 13.27 -13.83 -3.45
CA ASP A 60 13.59 -14.65 -4.64
C ASP A 60 14.88 -15.46 -4.48
N THR A 61 15.83 -14.93 -3.70
CA THR A 61 17.11 -15.59 -3.41
C THR A 61 16.98 -16.73 -2.38
N ASP A 62 15.86 -16.76 -1.66
CA ASP A 62 15.43 -17.87 -0.81
C ASP A 62 16.49 -18.30 0.24
N ALA A 63 16.88 -19.58 0.28
CA ALA A 63 17.80 -20.13 1.29
C ALA A 63 19.13 -19.37 1.39
N LYS A 64 19.64 -18.87 0.25
CA LYS A 64 20.94 -18.18 0.19
C LYS A 64 20.91 -16.82 0.92
N ALA A 65 19.76 -16.17 1.02
CA ALA A 65 19.62 -14.87 1.69
C ALA A 65 19.54 -14.98 3.21
N VAL A 66 19.17 -16.15 3.75
CA VAL A 66 18.88 -16.35 5.17
C VAL A 66 20.06 -15.99 6.10
N PRO A 67 21.31 -16.40 5.83
CA PRO A 67 22.44 -16.05 6.72
C PRO A 67 22.66 -14.53 6.83
N SER A 68 22.60 -13.81 5.70
CA SER A 68 22.77 -12.36 5.66
C SER A 68 21.60 -11.63 6.32
N LEU A 69 20.36 -12.08 6.09
CA LEU A 69 19.16 -11.57 6.76
C LEU A 69 19.27 -11.72 8.29
N LYS A 70 19.67 -12.90 8.77
CA LYS A 70 19.85 -13.17 10.21
C LYS A 70 20.84 -12.19 10.83
N LYS A 71 22.03 -12.04 10.23
CA LYS A 71 23.07 -11.09 10.67
C LYS A 71 22.55 -9.65 10.69
N GLY A 72 21.81 -9.23 9.66
CA GLY A 72 21.22 -7.89 9.58
C GLY A 72 20.14 -7.62 10.64
N ILE A 73 19.34 -8.63 11.00
CA ILE A 73 18.32 -8.53 12.05
C ILE A 73 18.98 -8.49 13.44
N GLU A 74 20.02 -9.30 13.68
CA GLU A 74 20.76 -9.34 14.95
C GLU A 74 21.43 -8.00 15.29
N ALA A 75 21.81 -7.21 14.27
CA ALA A 75 22.32 -5.86 14.46
C ALA A 75 21.30 -4.91 15.12
N GLY A 76 20.00 -5.25 15.13
CA GLY A 76 18.99 -4.57 15.94
C GLY A 76 18.51 -3.22 15.40
N ASN A 77 18.81 -2.87 14.14
CA ASN A 77 18.20 -1.70 13.50
C ASN A 77 16.68 -1.94 13.36
N PRO A 78 15.79 -1.07 13.89
CA PRO A 78 14.34 -1.29 13.87
C PRO A 78 13.75 -1.57 12.47
N ASP A 79 14.25 -0.89 11.44
CA ASP A 79 13.76 -1.05 10.06
C ASP A 79 14.25 -2.36 9.44
N SER A 80 15.50 -2.74 9.68
CA SER A 80 16.06 -4.03 9.26
C SER A 80 15.42 -5.19 10.02
N VAL A 81 15.12 -5.04 11.31
CA VAL A 81 14.41 -6.05 12.10
C VAL A 81 13.01 -6.27 11.54
N ARG A 82 12.24 -5.19 11.32
CA ARG A 82 10.88 -5.29 10.78
C ARG A 82 10.87 -5.91 9.38
N SER A 83 11.68 -5.37 8.47
CA SER A 83 11.67 -5.76 7.06
C SER A 83 12.35 -7.12 6.86
N GLY A 84 13.46 -7.39 7.52
CA GLY A 84 14.16 -8.67 7.43
C GLY A 84 13.33 -9.83 7.99
N THR A 85 12.64 -9.62 9.11
CA THR A 85 11.72 -10.63 9.67
C THR A 85 10.52 -10.88 8.76
N LEU A 86 10.06 -9.86 8.02
CA LEU A 86 9.03 -10.02 6.99
C LEU A 86 9.53 -10.91 5.83
N VAL A 87 10.75 -10.70 5.34
CA VAL A 87 11.34 -11.54 4.29
C VAL A 87 11.49 -12.99 4.76
N LEU A 88 12.03 -13.22 5.95
CA LEU A 88 12.12 -14.58 6.53
C LEU A 88 10.75 -15.26 6.62
N ARG A 89 9.69 -14.51 6.95
CA ARG A 89 8.31 -15.03 6.96
C ARG A 89 7.81 -15.37 5.56
N MET A 90 8.14 -14.57 4.54
CA MET A 90 7.79 -14.86 3.15
C MET A 90 8.46 -16.16 2.69
N ILE A 91 9.77 -16.29 2.94
CA ILE A 91 10.54 -17.51 2.66
C ILE A 91 9.94 -18.71 3.39
N LEU A 92 9.61 -18.59 4.68
CA LEU A 92 9.00 -19.66 5.47
C LEU A 92 7.66 -20.17 4.90
N ARG A 93 6.90 -19.30 4.22
CA ARG A 93 5.58 -19.64 3.64
C ARG A 93 5.67 -20.16 2.21
N ALA A 94 6.48 -19.52 1.38
CA ALA A 94 6.47 -19.70 -0.08
C ALA A 94 7.82 -20.14 -0.68
N GLY A 95 8.89 -20.18 0.11
CA GLY A 95 10.23 -20.57 -0.33
C GLY A 95 10.38 -22.07 -0.60
N SER A 96 11.56 -22.47 -1.06
CA SER A 96 11.88 -23.89 -1.27
C SER A 96 11.87 -24.68 0.05
N GLU A 97 11.95 -26.00 -0.01
CA GLU A 97 12.09 -26.80 1.23
C GLU A 97 13.33 -26.41 2.04
N GLU A 98 14.45 -26.19 1.36
CA GLU A 98 15.70 -25.71 1.97
C GLU A 98 15.52 -24.30 2.56
N GLY A 99 14.90 -23.39 1.81
CA GLY A 99 14.63 -22.02 2.24
C GLY A 99 13.71 -21.96 3.46
N ARG A 100 12.62 -22.71 3.45
CA ARG A 100 11.68 -22.81 4.59
C ARG A 100 12.35 -23.35 5.84
N LYS A 101 13.18 -24.39 5.70
CA LYS A 101 13.95 -24.95 6.80
C LYS A 101 14.94 -23.92 7.36
N ALA A 102 15.75 -23.30 6.50
CA ALA A 102 16.72 -22.29 6.89
C ALA A 102 16.06 -21.08 7.57
N ALA A 103 14.95 -20.58 7.01
CA ALA A 103 14.21 -19.45 7.58
C ALA A 103 13.60 -19.80 8.94
N ARG A 104 13.06 -21.01 9.12
CA ARG A 104 12.57 -21.49 10.42
C ARG A 104 13.69 -21.51 11.46
N GLU A 105 14.82 -22.14 11.15
CA GLU A 105 15.97 -22.22 12.06
C GLU A 105 16.52 -20.82 12.41
N ALA A 106 16.59 -19.91 11.44
CA ALA A 106 16.98 -18.53 11.67
C ALA A 106 16.00 -17.81 12.61
N LEU A 107 14.69 -17.94 12.39
CA LEU A 107 13.68 -17.32 13.24
C LEU A 107 13.65 -17.93 14.65
N GLU A 108 13.86 -19.24 14.80
CA GLU A 108 13.99 -19.90 16.12
C GLU A 108 15.18 -19.33 16.88
N SER A 109 16.34 -19.23 16.24
CA SER A 109 17.53 -18.62 16.84
C SER A 109 17.32 -17.14 17.20
N LEU A 110 16.67 -16.35 16.34
CA LEU A 110 16.35 -14.94 16.62
C LEU A 110 15.34 -14.78 17.76
N SER A 111 14.46 -15.76 17.97
CA SER A 111 13.45 -15.76 19.04
C SER A 111 14.06 -15.85 20.45
N GLU A 112 15.33 -16.27 20.53
CA GLU A 112 16.14 -16.36 21.74
C GLU A 112 17.05 -15.13 21.94
N SER A 113 17.00 -14.15 21.02
CA SER A 113 17.83 -12.96 21.10
C SER A 113 17.58 -12.17 22.39
N ARG A 114 18.66 -11.61 22.95
CA ARG A 114 18.60 -10.70 24.12
C ARG A 114 17.91 -9.38 23.82
N LEU A 115 17.79 -9.01 22.54
CA LEU A 115 17.10 -7.79 22.12
C LEU A 115 15.59 -8.04 22.04
N PRO A 116 14.75 -7.40 22.89
CA PRO A 116 13.31 -7.68 22.94
C PRO A 116 12.60 -7.47 21.60
N GLN A 117 13.03 -6.46 20.83
CA GLN A 117 12.47 -6.18 19.50
C GLN A 117 12.72 -7.31 18.49
N VAL A 118 13.90 -7.95 18.54
CA VAL A 118 14.27 -9.06 17.65
C VAL A 118 13.52 -10.33 18.05
N SER A 119 13.55 -10.67 19.34
CA SER A 119 12.92 -11.89 19.84
C SER A 119 11.39 -11.86 19.67
N ASN A 120 10.74 -10.73 19.95
CA ASN A 120 9.31 -10.58 19.75
C ASN A 120 8.91 -10.65 18.26
N ALA A 121 9.67 -10.00 17.37
CA ALA A 121 9.42 -10.06 15.93
C ALA A 121 9.55 -11.49 15.39
N ALA A 122 10.61 -12.20 15.79
CA ALA A 122 10.86 -13.57 15.37
C ALA A 122 9.79 -14.55 15.88
N ARG A 123 9.37 -14.45 17.16
CA ARG A 123 8.26 -15.25 17.71
C ARG A 123 6.95 -15.02 16.96
N SER A 124 6.65 -13.75 16.63
CA SER A 124 5.47 -13.41 15.82
C SER A 124 5.55 -13.98 14.40
N ALA A 125 6.74 -14.16 13.85
CA ALA A 125 6.93 -14.73 12.52
C ALA A 125 6.89 -16.27 12.48
N LEU A 126 7.34 -16.96 13.53
CA LEU A 126 7.23 -18.42 13.65
C LEU A 126 5.79 -18.87 13.87
N ASN A 127 5.07 -18.14 14.71
CA ASN A 127 3.69 -18.42 15.04
C ASN A 127 2.82 -17.24 14.59
N PRO A 128 2.64 -17.04 13.27
CA PRO A 128 1.60 -16.15 12.81
C PRO A 128 0.30 -16.88 13.15
N ALA A 129 -0.23 -16.69 14.37
CA ALA A 129 -1.45 -17.34 14.82
C ALA A 129 -2.42 -17.42 13.63
N ASP A 130 -2.83 -18.63 13.24
CA ASP A 130 -3.45 -19.01 11.96
C ASP A 130 -4.84 -18.38 11.74
N GLY A 131 -4.98 -17.10 12.00
CA GLY A 131 -6.24 -16.41 12.26
C GLY A 131 -6.15 -15.29 13.30
N ALA A 132 -4.96 -14.95 13.83
CA ALA A 132 -4.80 -13.65 14.45
C ALA A 132 -5.08 -12.62 13.36
N ALA A 133 -6.28 -12.02 13.45
CA ALA A 133 -6.71 -10.91 12.64
C ALA A 133 -5.50 -10.00 12.43
N PRO A 134 -5.18 -9.63 11.17
CA PRO A 134 -3.97 -8.88 10.84
C PRO A 134 -3.82 -7.81 11.91
N VAL A 135 -2.75 -7.89 12.72
CA VAL A 135 -2.46 -6.92 13.78
C VAL A 135 -2.80 -5.60 13.15
N PRO A 136 -3.88 -4.90 13.57
CA PRO A 136 -4.51 -3.91 12.73
C PRO A 136 -3.40 -2.92 12.43
N ALA A 137 -2.87 -2.99 11.21
CA ALA A 137 -1.92 -2.04 10.72
C ALA A 137 -2.68 -0.76 10.98
N ARG A 138 -2.22 0.07 11.93
CA ARG A 138 -2.96 1.26 12.36
C ARG A 138 -3.29 1.99 11.08
N ARG A 139 -4.50 1.76 10.57
CA ARG A 139 -4.88 2.26 9.26
C ARG A 139 -4.78 3.76 9.50
N PRO A 140 -4.00 4.49 8.69
CA PRO A 140 -3.86 5.91 8.90
C PRO A 140 -5.28 6.44 8.99
N LEU A 141 -5.64 7.00 10.15
CA LEU A 141 -6.96 7.50 10.43
C LEU A 141 -7.28 8.46 9.30
N ARG A 142 -8.15 8.06 8.37
CA ARG A 142 -8.49 8.91 7.23
C ARG A 142 -9.50 9.91 7.74
N VAL A 143 -9.01 11.11 8.02
CA VAL A 143 -9.82 12.26 8.40
C VAL A 143 -10.03 13.10 7.16
N ASN A 144 -11.27 13.25 6.71
CA ASN A 144 -11.65 14.20 5.68
C ASN A 144 -12.47 15.33 6.32
N VAL A 145 -12.09 16.58 6.06
CA VAL A 145 -12.73 17.76 6.63
C VAL A 145 -13.18 18.64 5.49
N ASN A 146 -14.47 18.94 5.46
CA ASN A 146 -15.07 19.85 4.51
C ASN A 146 -15.76 21.00 5.25
N ILE A 147 -15.53 22.24 4.84
CA ILE A 147 -16.15 23.42 5.42
C ILE A 147 -16.87 24.16 4.29
N VAL A 148 -18.20 24.24 4.37
CA VAL A 148 -19.05 24.89 3.37
C VAL A 148 -20.00 25.85 4.08
N ASN A 149 -19.95 27.13 3.75
CA ASN A 149 -20.82 28.17 4.33
C ASN A 149 -20.79 28.23 5.88
N GLY A 150 -19.64 27.94 6.50
CA GLY A 150 -19.49 27.93 7.96
C GLY A 150 -19.98 26.66 8.67
N ALA A 151 -20.60 25.72 7.94
CA ALA A 151 -20.86 24.37 8.43
C ALA A 151 -19.64 23.49 8.16
N ARG A 152 -19.10 22.88 9.21
CA ARG A 152 -18.01 21.91 9.17
C ARG A 152 -18.62 20.52 9.11
N THR A 153 -18.13 19.68 8.20
CA THR A 153 -18.40 18.24 8.14
C THR A 153 -17.07 17.48 8.17
N MET A 154 -16.93 16.56 9.11
CA MET A 154 -15.74 15.75 9.31
C MET A 154 -16.12 14.28 9.23
N SER A 155 -15.51 13.55 8.29
CA SER A 155 -15.68 12.11 8.15
C SER A 155 -14.40 11.41 8.61
N VAL A 156 -14.53 10.54 9.61
CA VAL A 156 -13.44 9.75 10.18
C VAL A 156 -13.74 8.28 9.91
N GLN A 157 -12.87 7.63 9.14
CA GLN A 157 -12.99 6.21 8.86
C GLN A 157 -12.12 5.40 9.83
N GLU A 158 -12.77 4.66 10.73
CA GLU A 158 -12.15 3.70 11.64
C GLU A 158 -12.21 2.27 11.05
N THR A 159 -11.66 1.28 11.75
CA THR A 159 -11.53 -0.09 11.23
C THR A 159 -12.90 -0.76 10.99
N ASP A 160 -13.85 -0.50 11.87
CA ASP A 160 -15.15 -1.17 12.01
C ASP A 160 -16.34 -0.21 11.91
N ARG A 161 -16.07 1.10 11.84
CA ARG A 161 -17.10 2.14 11.79
C ARG A 161 -16.65 3.40 11.07
N THR A 162 -17.64 4.15 10.59
CA THR A 162 -17.45 5.49 10.03
C THR A 162 -18.14 6.49 10.94
N VAL A 163 -17.41 7.53 11.36
CA VAL A 163 -17.94 8.60 12.21
C VAL A 163 -18.01 9.88 11.38
N THR A 164 -19.21 10.42 11.19
CA THR A 164 -19.43 11.72 10.55
C THR A 164 -19.89 12.73 11.59
N ILE A 165 -19.15 13.82 11.73
CA ILE A 165 -19.44 14.93 12.64
C ILE A 165 -19.75 16.15 11.80
N THR A 166 -20.94 16.74 11.99
CA THR A 166 -21.33 18.01 11.39
C THR A 166 -21.60 19.03 12.49
N ASP A 167 -21.07 20.23 12.37
CA ASP A 167 -21.39 21.36 13.26
C ASP A 167 -21.32 22.69 12.52
N THR A 168 -22.04 23.69 13.03
CA THR A 168 -22.01 25.06 12.53
C THR A 168 -21.43 25.96 13.59
N ALA A 169 -20.13 26.25 13.50
CA ALA A 169 -19.39 27.04 14.50
C ALA A 169 -19.56 26.51 15.94
N GLY A 170 -19.53 25.18 16.11
CA GLY A 170 -19.73 24.53 17.41
C GLY A 170 -21.18 24.48 17.90
N LYS A 171 -22.15 24.86 17.06
CA LYS A 171 -23.59 24.71 17.30
C LYS A 171 -24.18 23.66 16.36
N ASP A 172 -25.39 23.20 16.67
CA ASP A 172 -26.14 22.24 15.85
C ASP A 172 -25.32 20.99 15.54
N ILE A 173 -24.66 20.44 16.56
CA ILE A 173 -23.74 19.32 16.43
C ILE A 173 -24.53 18.05 16.14
N THR A 174 -24.19 17.39 15.03
CA THR A 174 -24.70 16.07 14.65
C THR A 174 -23.55 15.09 14.55
N VAL A 175 -23.61 14.00 15.31
CA VAL A 175 -22.64 12.90 15.26
C VAL A 175 -23.36 11.66 14.73
N ARG A 176 -22.96 11.18 13.56
CA ARG A 176 -23.47 9.96 12.93
C ARG A 176 -22.40 8.88 12.99
N ILE A 177 -22.72 7.75 13.60
CA ILE A 177 -21.85 6.58 13.71
C ILE A 177 -22.46 5.47 12.88
N GLU A 178 -21.80 5.07 11.81
CA GLU A 178 -22.17 3.91 11.00
C GLU A 178 -21.27 2.74 11.38
N THR A 179 -21.87 1.67 11.90
CA THR A 179 -21.17 0.45 12.32
C THR A 179 -21.76 -0.74 11.58
N ILE A 180 -20.95 -1.76 11.31
CA ILE A 180 -21.44 -3.02 10.74
C ILE A 180 -21.76 -3.96 11.92
N GLU A 181 -23.05 -4.13 12.22
CA GLU A 181 -23.52 -5.09 13.23
C GLU A 181 -24.17 -6.27 12.48
N ASN A 182 -23.68 -7.50 12.70
CA ASN A 182 -24.16 -8.72 12.02
C ASN A 182 -24.10 -8.69 10.47
N GLY A 183 -23.19 -7.90 9.89
CA GLY A 183 -23.05 -7.76 8.44
C GLY A 183 -24.00 -6.73 7.81
N GLU A 184 -24.85 -6.08 8.61
CA GLU A 184 -25.72 -5.00 8.16
C GLU A 184 -25.21 -3.64 8.67
N PRO A 185 -25.22 -2.59 7.84
CA PRO A 185 -24.84 -1.25 8.26
C PRO A 185 -25.92 -0.63 9.15
N VAL A 186 -25.59 -0.39 10.42
CA VAL A 186 -26.44 0.29 11.39
C VAL A 186 -25.90 1.70 11.62
N ALA A 187 -26.72 2.71 11.34
CA ALA A 187 -26.39 4.11 11.57
C ALA A 187 -27.09 4.63 12.83
N LYS A 188 -26.32 5.14 13.79
CA LYS A 188 -26.82 5.83 14.99
C LYS A 188 -26.50 7.32 14.86
N GLU A 189 -27.51 8.17 14.94
CA GLU A 189 -27.38 9.62 14.81
C GLU A 189 -27.70 10.28 16.16
N PHE A 190 -26.79 11.13 16.63
CA PHE A 190 -26.86 11.85 17.89
C PHE A 190 -26.83 13.34 17.62
N LYS A 191 -27.70 14.11 18.29
CA LYS A 191 -27.81 15.56 18.10
C LYS A 191 -27.65 16.30 19.42
N GLY A 192 -26.98 17.43 19.38
CA GLY A 192 -26.90 18.37 20.49
C GLY A 192 -26.77 19.80 19.98
N ASP A 193 -27.37 20.75 20.70
CA ASP A 193 -27.34 22.17 20.30
C ASP A 193 -25.91 22.75 20.40
N ASN A 194 -25.10 22.20 21.32
CA ASN A 194 -23.70 22.54 21.58
C ASN A 194 -23.00 21.33 22.24
N ALA A 195 -21.72 21.49 22.58
CA ALA A 195 -20.91 20.41 23.16
C ALA A 195 -21.40 19.99 24.56
N GLU A 196 -21.85 20.94 25.38
CA GLU A 196 -22.37 20.66 26.73
C GLU A 196 -23.69 19.88 26.70
N ASP A 197 -24.56 20.22 25.76
CA ASP A 197 -25.83 19.54 25.51
C ASP A 197 -25.58 18.12 24.97
N LEU A 198 -24.65 17.97 24.02
CA LEU A 198 -24.23 16.67 23.51
C LEU A 198 -23.64 15.80 24.62
N LYS A 199 -22.84 16.36 25.53
CA LYS A 199 -22.28 15.65 26.70
C LYS A 199 -23.35 15.17 27.68
N THR A 200 -24.40 15.95 27.85
CA THR A 200 -25.50 15.66 28.78
C THR A 200 -26.44 14.60 28.19
N LYS A 201 -26.81 14.72 26.91
CA LYS A 201 -27.74 13.81 26.23
C LYS A 201 -27.07 12.52 25.74
N HIS A 202 -25.84 12.63 25.23
CA HIS A 202 -25.13 11.58 24.50
C HIS A 202 -23.62 11.60 24.84
N PRO A 203 -23.23 11.15 26.06
CA PRO A 203 -21.83 11.20 26.50
C PRO A 203 -20.88 10.48 25.52
N GLU A 204 -21.33 9.38 24.91
CA GLU A 204 -20.60 8.61 23.91
C GLU A 204 -20.26 9.43 22.65
N ALA A 205 -21.22 10.20 22.14
CA ALA A 205 -21.04 11.06 20.97
C ALA A 205 -20.17 12.28 21.30
N SER A 206 -20.27 12.79 22.53
CA SER A 206 -19.43 13.89 23.02
C SER A 206 -17.95 13.50 23.06
N GLU A 207 -17.61 12.29 23.48
CA GLU A 207 -16.22 11.83 23.48
C GLU A 207 -15.63 11.78 22.07
N LEU A 208 -16.40 11.33 21.08
CA LEU A 208 -15.97 11.32 19.68
C LEU A 208 -15.84 12.75 19.12
N TYR A 209 -16.77 13.63 19.47
CA TYR A 209 -16.72 15.04 19.10
C TYR A 209 -15.49 15.74 19.68
N GLU A 210 -15.18 15.55 20.96
CA GLU A 210 -13.98 16.11 21.60
C GLU A 210 -12.70 15.53 20.99
N ARG A 211 -12.63 14.20 20.84
CA ARG A 211 -11.46 13.50 20.28
C ARG A 211 -11.12 13.97 18.88
N TYR A 212 -12.11 14.02 17.99
CA TYR A 212 -11.88 14.36 16.59
C TYR A 212 -11.94 15.86 16.32
N GLY A 213 -12.66 16.62 17.14
CA GLY A 213 -12.67 18.08 17.09
C GLY A 213 -11.29 18.70 17.33
N GLN A 214 -10.45 18.06 18.16
CA GLN A 214 -9.08 18.50 18.46
C GLN A 214 -8.06 18.22 17.35
N LEU A 215 -8.29 17.20 16.49
CA LEU A 215 -7.33 16.81 15.44
C LEU A 215 -7.11 17.89 14.37
N ASN A 216 -8.01 18.88 14.29
CA ASN A 216 -7.88 20.04 13.41
C ASN A 216 -7.44 21.32 14.13
N GLY A 217 -6.78 21.19 15.28
CA GLY A 217 -6.28 22.28 16.14
C GLY A 217 -5.26 23.25 15.52
N GLN A 218 -5.01 23.23 14.20
CA GLN A 218 -4.28 24.30 13.52
C GLN A 218 -5.17 25.46 13.05
N GLN A 219 -6.50 25.41 13.23
CA GLN A 219 -7.37 26.55 12.88
C GLN A 219 -8.35 27.02 13.98
N PHE A 220 -8.44 26.35 15.12
CA PHE A 220 -9.05 26.97 16.31
C PHE A 220 -8.05 27.94 16.95
N ARG A 221 -7.90 29.14 16.37
CA ARG A 221 -7.41 30.27 17.16
C ARG A 221 -8.44 30.54 18.24
N ILE A 222 -8.10 30.07 19.43
CA ILE A 222 -8.63 30.45 20.73
C ILE A 222 -8.86 31.97 20.73
N GLN A 223 -10.11 32.38 20.48
CA GLN A 223 -10.67 33.63 20.96
C GLN A 223 -11.35 33.34 22.30
N ALA A 224 -10.63 32.70 23.21
CA ALA A 224 -11.09 32.36 24.56
C ALA A 224 -9.94 32.42 25.60
N LEU A 225 -8.87 33.16 25.30
CA LEU A 225 -7.90 33.63 26.29
C LEU A 225 -7.71 35.13 26.04
N GLY A 226 -8.23 35.93 26.96
CA GLY A 226 -8.46 37.37 26.81
C GLY A 226 -7.22 38.20 26.50
N PHE A 227 -7.07 38.56 25.24
CA PHE A 227 -6.33 39.76 24.85
C PHE A 227 -7.33 40.92 24.67
N PRO A 228 -7.28 41.97 25.50
CA PRO A 228 -8.08 43.16 25.30
C PRO A 228 -7.52 43.96 24.12
N GLY A 229 -8.36 44.30 23.13
CA GLY A 229 -8.11 45.51 22.33
C GLY A 229 -8.22 45.44 20.80
N ILE A 230 -8.69 44.36 20.17
CA ILE A 230 -8.93 44.41 18.71
C ILE A 230 -10.40 44.12 18.41
N ALA A 231 -11.14 45.18 18.14
CA ALA A 231 -12.53 45.14 17.70
C ALA A 231 -12.62 44.57 16.27
N PRO A 232 -13.49 43.59 15.99
CA PRO A 232 -13.78 43.19 14.63
C PRO A 232 -14.57 44.30 13.89
N PRO A 233 -14.34 44.49 12.58
CA PRO A 233 -15.07 45.49 11.79
C PRO A 233 -16.55 45.14 11.72
N GLN A 234 -17.39 46.09 12.11
CA GLN A 234 -18.83 46.05 11.94
C GLN A 234 -19.12 46.35 10.45
N PHE A 235 -19.72 45.41 9.74
CA PHE A 235 -20.33 45.70 8.45
C PHE A 235 -21.77 46.16 8.67
N PRO A 236 -22.12 47.42 8.38
CA PRO A 236 -23.49 47.90 8.45
C PRO A 236 -24.18 47.64 7.10
N GLY A 237 -25.18 46.77 7.08
CA GLY A 237 -25.99 46.55 5.88
C GLY A 237 -26.72 45.21 5.90
N GLY A 238 -27.82 45.15 6.63
CA GLY A 238 -28.74 44.01 6.60
C GLY A 238 -29.37 43.87 5.21
N ILE A 239 -29.31 42.65 4.66
CA ILE A 239 -30.15 42.27 3.53
C ILE A 239 -31.29 41.40 4.08
N PRO A 240 -32.56 41.75 3.84
CA PRO A 240 -33.70 40.98 4.32
C PRO A 240 -33.72 39.60 3.64
N GLN A 241 -33.79 38.54 4.44
CA GLN A 241 -34.07 37.19 3.94
C GLN A 241 -35.55 37.12 3.51
N PRO A 242 -35.87 36.68 2.28
CA PRO A 242 -37.24 36.35 1.93
C PRO A 242 -37.64 34.98 2.55
N PRO A 243 -38.92 34.78 2.87
CA PRO A 243 -39.41 33.51 3.40
C PRO A 243 -39.48 32.48 2.26
N PHE A 244 -38.77 31.35 2.39
CA PHE A 244 -38.96 30.20 1.52
C PHE A 244 -39.85 29.16 2.20
N PRO A 245 -41.14 29.05 1.83
CA PRO A 245 -41.95 27.88 2.11
C PRO A 245 -41.58 26.75 1.13
N GLY A 246 -41.25 25.57 1.66
CA GLY A 246 -41.31 24.29 0.94
C GLY A 246 -40.24 24.04 -0.13
N ARG A 247 -39.10 23.43 0.26
CA ARG A 247 -38.17 22.80 -0.69
C ARG A 247 -38.55 21.33 -0.91
N ARG A 248 -39.54 21.13 -1.79
CA ARG A 248 -39.75 19.90 -2.57
C ARG A 248 -39.67 20.32 -4.03
N GLY A 249 -38.49 20.19 -4.64
CA GLY A 249 -38.23 20.59 -6.02
C GLY A 249 -36.73 20.66 -6.30
N GLY A 250 -36.28 19.87 -7.28
CA GLY A 250 -34.87 19.74 -7.66
C GLY A 250 -34.24 21.08 -8.02
N PHE A 251 -32.96 21.24 -7.66
CA PHE A 251 -32.12 22.31 -8.16
C PHE A 251 -31.97 22.15 -9.68
N PRO A 252 -32.45 23.12 -10.50
CA PRO A 252 -32.12 23.15 -11.91
C PRO A 252 -30.74 23.81 -12.08
N GLY A 253 -29.80 23.06 -12.65
CA GLY A 253 -28.81 23.63 -13.58
C GLY A 253 -27.60 24.36 -13.00
N LEU A 254 -26.86 23.76 -12.07
CA LEU A 254 -25.41 23.85 -12.20
C LEU A 254 -25.00 22.76 -13.20
N PRO A 255 -24.27 23.06 -14.30
CA PRO A 255 -23.77 22.02 -15.18
C PRO A 255 -22.93 21.07 -14.31
N GLY A 256 -23.44 19.86 -14.11
CA GLY A 256 -22.70 18.83 -13.42
C GLY A 256 -21.39 18.66 -14.15
N ARG A 257 -20.26 18.96 -13.51
CA ARG A 257 -18.99 18.38 -13.93
C ARG A 257 -19.20 16.87 -13.76
N ASP A 258 -19.37 16.18 -14.88
CA ASP A 258 -19.52 14.73 -14.93
C ASP A 258 -18.21 14.08 -14.45
N PHE A 259 -18.05 13.98 -13.13
CA PHE A 259 -16.95 13.24 -12.50
C PHE A 259 -17.01 11.73 -12.81
N GLY A 260 -18.16 11.23 -13.31
CA GLY A 260 -18.33 9.86 -13.77
C GLY A 260 -17.39 9.50 -14.92
N ASP A 261 -17.35 10.34 -15.96
CA ASP A 261 -16.57 10.09 -17.17
C ASP A 261 -15.06 10.06 -16.91
N ALA A 262 -14.57 10.90 -15.99
CA ALA A 262 -13.15 10.91 -15.63
C ALA A 262 -12.74 9.61 -14.93
N ASN A 263 -13.63 9.07 -14.08
CA ASN A 263 -13.34 7.86 -13.32
C ASN A 263 -13.40 6.61 -14.22
N GLU A 264 -14.38 6.54 -15.13
CA GLU A 264 -14.45 5.46 -16.13
C GLU A 264 -13.22 5.41 -17.04
N ARG A 265 -12.69 6.57 -17.46
CA ARG A 265 -11.46 6.66 -18.26
C ARG A 265 -10.20 6.24 -17.50
N ILE A 266 -10.14 6.48 -16.20
CA ILE A 266 -9.03 5.99 -15.36
C ILE A 266 -9.10 4.47 -15.25
N GLU A 267 -10.29 3.90 -15.03
CA GLU A 267 -10.48 2.45 -14.95
C GLU A 267 -10.15 1.75 -16.29
N SER A 268 -10.57 2.31 -17.42
CA SER A 268 -10.23 1.76 -18.75
C SER A 268 -8.72 1.78 -19.02
N ALA A 269 -8.05 2.88 -18.70
CA ALA A 269 -6.62 3.00 -18.91
C ALA A 269 -5.81 2.04 -18.01
N LEU A 270 -6.20 1.89 -16.75
CA LEU A 270 -5.57 0.94 -15.82
C LEU A 270 -5.75 -0.52 -16.29
N LYS A 271 -6.94 -0.87 -16.81
CA LYS A 271 -7.19 -2.19 -17.40
C LYS A 271 -6.29 -2.44 -18.62
N THR A 272 -6.17 -1.46 -19.51
CA THR A 272 -5.30 -1.55 -20.71
C THR A 272 -3.83 -1.75 -20.33
N ILE A 273 -3.33 -1.04 -19.31
CA ILE A 273 -1.96 -1.21 -18.81
C ILE A 273 -1.75 -2.62 -18.23
N ALA A 274 -2.74 -3.17 -17.52
CA ALA A 274 -2.66 -4.53 -16.99
C ALA A 274 -2.58 -5.58 -18.11
N GLU A 275 -3.42 -5.46 -19.13
CA GLU A 275 -3.41 -6.35 -20.31
C GLU A 275 -2.10 -6.22 -21.10
N ALA A 276 -1.58 -5.00 -21.30
CA ALA A 276 -0.30 -4.75 -21.93
C ALA A 276 0.86 -5.42 -21.18
N ARG A 277 0.86 -5.34 -19.84
CA ARG A 277 1.88 -6.01 -19.01
C ARG A 277 1.85 -7.52 -19.20
N ASP A 278 0.66 -8.12 -19.27
CA ASP A 278 0.53 -9.56 -19.40
C ASP A 278 0.94 -10.03 -20.82
N ARG A 279 0.58 -9.26 -21.87
CA ARG A 279 1.11 -9.47 -23.24
C ARG A 279 2.63 -9.33 -23.32
N LEU A 280 3.21 -8.37 -22.62
CA LEU A 280 4.67 -8.20 -22.59
C LEU A 280 5.36 -9.44 -22.02
N LYS A 281 4.78 -10.09 -21.00
CA LYS A 281 5.32 -11.35 -20.45
C LYS A 281 5.25 -12.48 -21.47
N GLU A 282 4.16 -12.57 -22.22
CA GLU A 282 4.00 -13.56 -23.28
C GLU A 282 4.99 -13.34 -24.44
N ILE A 283 5.16 -12.08 -24.87
CA ILE A 283 6.14 -11.69 -25.90
C ILE A 283 7.57 -11.96 -25.42
N ALA A 284 7.87 -11.68 -24.15
CA ALA A 284 9.20 -11.93 -23.56
C ALA A 284 9.52 -13.42 -23.42
N ALA A 285 8.52 -14.30 -23.44
CA ALA A 285 8.72 -15.75 -23.43
C ALA A 285 9.06 -16.32 -24.83
N GLN A 286 8.92 -15.52 -25.90
CA GLN A 286 9.28 -15.93 -27.25
C GLN A 286 10.78 -15.69 -27.49
N ASP A 287 11.48 -16.67 -28.06
CA ASP A 287 12.92 -16.55 -28.40
C ASP A 287 13.21 -15.39 -29.36
N ARG A 288 12.24 -15.04 -30.21
CA ARG A 288 12.28 -13.90 -31.14
C ARG A 288 10.88 -13.29 -31.27
N PRO A 289 10.55 -12.28 -30.46
CA PRO A 289 9.26 -11.63 -30.56
C PRO A 289 9.09 -10.94 -31.92
N ALA A 290 7.89 -11.03 -32.50
CA ALA A 290 7.61 -10.34 -33.75
C ALA A 290 7.64 -8.82 -33.54
N LYS A 291 8.26 -8.09 -34.47
CA LYS A 291 8.32 -6.62 -34.43
C LYS A 291 6.92 -5.99 -34.33
N GLU A 292 5.96 -6.59 -35.02
CA GLU A 292 4.56 -6.12 -35.04
C GLU A 292 3.88 -6.21 -33.67
N ASP A 293 4.19 -7.23 -32.85
CA ASP A 293 3.62 -7.38 -31.51
C ASP A 293 4.17 -6.33 -30.55
N LEU A 294 5.46 -6.01 -30.66
CA LEU A 294 6.10 -4.94 -29.90
C LEU A 294 5.58 -3.55 -30.32
N GLU A 295 5.33 -3.33 -31.61
CA GLU A 295 4.73 -2.08 -32.11
C GLU A 295 3.30 -1.90 -31.58
N LYS A 296 2.45 -2.94 -31.67
CA LYS A 296 1.09 -2.91 -31.11
C LYS A 296 1.09 -2.64 -29.61
N LEU A 297 1.96 -3.31 -28.86
CA LEU A 297 2.10 -3.09 -27.42
C LEU A 297 2.51 -1.65 -27.09
N SER A 298 3.42 -1.07 -27.87
CA SER A 298 3.82 0.33 -27.69
C SER A 298 2.67 1.29 -27.95
N ASP A 299 1.84 1.02 -28.94
CA ASP A 299 0.72 1.90 -29.28
C ASP A 299 -0.43 1.79 -28.25
N ASP A 300 -0.73 0.59 -27.75
CA ASP A 300 -1.69 0.37 -26.66
C ASP A 300 -1.27 1.15 -25.39
N LEU A 301 0.02 1.13 -25.04
CA LEU A 301 0.55 1.87 -23.88
C LEU A 301 0.48 3.39 -24.07
N LYS A 302 0.80 3.91 -25.26
CA LYS A 302 0.66 5.35 -25.57
C LYS A 302 -0.80 5.80 -25.49
N GLN A 303 -1.74 4.96 -25.93
CA GLN A 303 -3.16 5.27 -25.83
C GLN A 303 -3.61 5.33 -24.36
N ALA A 304 -3.22 4.37 -23.54
CA ALA A 304 -3.54 4.38 -22.10
C ALA A 304 -2.95 5.61 -21.38
N GLU A 305 -1.72 6.02 -21.73
CA GLU A 305 -1.09 7.23 -21.20
C GLU A 305 -1.88 8.49 -21.57
N LYS A 306 -2.33 8.59 -22.82
CA LYS A 306 -3.17 9.69 -23.30
C LYS A 306 -4.52 9.75 -22.58
N GLU A 307 -5.15 8.59 -22.33
CA GLU A 307 -6.41 8.51 -21.58
C GLU A 307 -6.23 8.99 -20.13
N LEU A 308 -5.17 8.52 -19.43
CA LEU A 308 -4.85 8.97 -18.07
C LEU A 308 -4.58 10.47 -18.00
N PHE A 309 -3.81 11.01 -18.95
CA PHE A 309 -3.52 12.45 -19.00
C PHE A 309 -4.81 13.26 -19.21
N SER A 310 -5.67 12.82 -20.12
CA SER A 310 -6.95 13.50 -20.38
C SER A 310 -7.89 13.46 -19.17
N ALA A 311 -7.93 12.33 -18.45
CA ALA A 311 -8.71 12.18 -17.23
C ALA A 311 -8.15 13.08 -16.12
N GLN A 312 -6.83 13.14 -15.96
CA GLN A 312 -6.17 14.03 -15.01
C GLN A 312 -6.45 15.52 -15.30
N GLU A 313 -6.47 15.92 -16.57
CA GLU A 313 -6.79 17.28 -16.98
C GLU A 313 -8.25 17.65 -16.66
N SER A 314 -9.19 16.71 -16.85
CA SER A 314 -10.60 16.90 -16.48
C SER A 314 -10.85 17.03 -14.98
N LEU A 315 -9.94 16.52 -14.14
CA LEU A 315 -10.01 16.62 -12.69
C LEU A 315 -9.44 17.92 -12.12
N LYS A 316 -8.78 18.76 -12.94
CA LYS A 316 -8.29 20.06 -12.49
C LYS A 316 -9.47 21.02 -12.22
N PRO A 317 -9.53 21.65 -11.03
CA PRO A 317 -10.64 22.51 -10.62
C PRO A 317 -10.77 23.77 -11.48
#